data_AF-A0A8J2TG93-F1
#
_entry.id   AF-A0A8J2TG93-F1
#
_cell.length_a   1.000
_cell.length_b   1.000
_cell.length_c   1.000
_cell.angle_alpha   90.00
_cell.angle_beta   90.00
_cell.angle_gamma   90.00
#
_symmetry.space_group_name_H-M   'P 1'
#
loop_
_entity.id
_entity.type
_entity.pdbx_description
1 polymer ?
#
loop_
_entity_poly.entity_id
_entity_poly.type
_entity_poly.pdbx_seq_one_letter_code
_entity_poly.pdbx_strand_id
1 'polypeptide(L)'
;MKWKYLIYKVREQIIELIKGLLNNPCWLLMRYLGRFSFFRQLMLQWSRQISQFSSYLMPKNTIFTDAEPEQIVKTLRHNGFYLGLTLPPNIVEEILDFAQQTPCYGNRNSKLNFYYCEKDKIQKQVLSPILTGYYFNTAIFSQAINQLAQDSVLWEIASRYFQTQPKHIGNQLWWSFAVNVESEKRYQAAQFFHYDLDDFQFLKFFFYLTDVDQTSGSHVVVQGSHQRKPFVHQLRRRGYTDYEIEKT
;
A
#
# COMPACT_ATOMS: atom_id res chain seq x y z
N MET A 1 -19.97 -20.47 -11.14
CA MET A 1 -18.85 -19.55 -10.81
C MET A 1 -19.25 -18.41 -9.85
N LYS A 2 -20.33 -17.65 -10.11
CA LYS A 2 -20.76 -16.50 -9.27
C LYS A 2 -21.09 -16.83 -7.80
N TRP A 3 -21.68 -18.00 -7.53
CA TRP A 3 -22.08 -18.39 -6.17
C TRP A 3 -20.92 -18.72 -5.24
N LYS A 4 -19.91 -19.47 -5.69
CA LYS A 4 -18.69 -19.76 -4.90
C LYS A 4 -17.96 -18.46 -4.53
N TYR A 5 -17.86 -17.53 -5.48
CA TYR A 5 -17.29 -16.21 -5.26
C TYR A 5 -18.08 -15.36 -4.26
N LEU A 6 -19.42 -15.36 -4.35
CA LEU A 6 -20.28 -14.65 -3.41
C LEU A 6 -20.12 -15.20 -1.98
N ILE A 7 -20.12 -16.53 -1.84
CA ILE A 7 -19.92 -17.22 -0.55
C ILE A 7 -18.56 -16.87 0.04
N TYR A 8 -17.49 -16.93 -0.77
CA TYR A 8 -16.16 -16.54 -0.33
C TYR A 8 -16.14 -15.09 0.17
N LYS A 9 -16.71 -14.15 -0.59
CA LYS A 9 -16.76 -12.74 -0.23
C LYS A 9 -17.52 -12.49 1.08
N VAL A 10 -18.67 -13.13 1.26
CA VAL A 10 -19.46 -13.04 2.50
C VAL A 10 -18.67 -13.61 3.67
N ARG A 11 -18.00 -14.75 3.47
CA ARG A 11 -17.14 -15.35 4.49
C ARG A 11 -16.02 -14.40 4.92
N GLU A 12 -15.29 -13.80 3.98
CA GLU A 12 -14.22 -12.84 4.30
C GLU A 12 -14.75 -11.60 5.03
N GLN A 13 -15.94 -11.10 4.69
CA GLN A 13 -16.57 -10.00 5.42
C GLN A 13 -16.94 -10.37 6.86
N ILE A 14 -17.48 -11.57 7.08
CA ILE A 14 -17.80 -12.07 8.42
C ILE A 14 -16.52 -12.25 9.24
N ILE A 15 -15.47 -12.81 8.65
CA ILE A 15 -14.17 -12.98 9.30
C ILE A 15 -13.58 -11.61 9.68
N GLU A 16 -13.63 -10.63 8.79
CA GLU A 16 -13.18 -9.26 9.05
C GLU A 16 -13.97 -8.64 10.21
N LEU A 17 -15.30 -8.79 10.22
CA LEU A 17 -16.17 -8.29 11.27
C LEU A 17 -15.82 -8.90 12.64
N ILE A 18 -15.73 -10.23 12.71
CA ILE A 18 -15.41 -10.96 13.95
C ILE A 18 -14.02 -10.55 14.45
N LYS A 19 -13.00 -10.58 13.59
CA LYS A 19 -11.63 -10.17 13.96
C LYS A 19 -11.58 -8.71 14.41
N GLY A 20 -12.31 -7.84 13.74
CA GLY A 20 -12.42 -6.42 14.09
C GLY A 20 -13.03 -6.23 15.47
N LEU A 21 -14.17 -6.86 15.74
CA LEU A 21 -14.85 -6.76 17.05
C LEU A 21 -13.99 -7.30 18.19
N LEU A 22 -13.30 -8.42 17.97
CA LEU A 22 -12.50 -9.06 19.02
C LEU A 22 -11.17 -8.36 19.28
N ASN A 23 -10.47 -7.89 18.24
CA ASN A 23 -9.10 -7.39 18.38
C ASN A 23 -8.99 -5.87 18.38
N ASN A 24 -9.83 -5.16 17.61
CA ASN A 24 -9.74 -3.71 17.47
C ASN A 24 -11.07 -3.09 17.00
N PRO A 25 -12.05 -2.90 17.91
CA PRO A 25 -13.38 -2.40 17.55
C PRO A 25 -13.33 -0.96 17.01
N CYS A 26 -12.39 -0.13 17.47
CA CYS A 26 -12.19 1.22 16.96
C CYS A 26 -11.76 1.23 15.48
N TRP A 27 -10.83 0.34 15.11
CA TRP A 27 -10.42 0.19 13.71
C TRP A 27 -11.56 -0.33 12.83
N LEU A 28 -12.37 -1.25 13.34
CA LEU A 28 -13.55 -1.73 12.64
C LEU A 28 -14.54 -0.58 12.39
N LEU A 29 -14.85 0.22 13.41
CA LEU A 29 -15.70 1.40 13.28
C LEU A 29 -15.13 2.39 12.24
N MET A 30 -13.82 2.66 12.31
CA MET A 30 -13.13 3.49 11.32
C MET A 30 -13.33 2.94 9.91
N ARG A 31 -13.21 1.62 9.67
CA ARG A 31 -13.42 1.04 8.33
C ARG A 31 -14.84 1.18 7.81
N TYR A 32 -15.85 1.09 8.68
CA TYR A 32 -17.24 1.25 8.27
C TYR A 32 -17.60 2.70 7.96
N LEU A 33 -17.10 3.66 8.75
CA LEU A 33 -17.41 5.08 8.60
C LEU A 33 -16.48 5.77 7.60
N GLY A 34 -15.18 5.49 7.66
CA GLY A 34 -14.12 6.15 6.89
C GLY A 34 -14.20 5.92 5.39
N ARG A 35 -15.01 4.98 4.90
CA ARG A 35 -15.31 4.83 3.46
C ARG A 35 -16.13 5.98 2.89
N PHE A 36 -16.91 6.66 3.74
CA PHE A 36 -17.74 7.78 3.33
C PHE A 36 -16.97 9.08 3.50
N SER A 37 -16.97 9.91 2.45
CA SER A 37 -16.24 11.18 2.43
C SER A 37 -16.68 12.12 3.56
N PHE A 38 -17.98 12.17 3.88
CA PHE A 38 -18.54 12.98 4.95
C PHE A 38 -17.93 12.65 6.32
N PHE A 39 -18.03 11.40 6.77
CA PHE A 39 -17.49 10.97 8.07
C PHE A 39 -15.97 11.12 8.12
N ARG A 40 -15.29 10.88 7.00
CA ARG A 40 -13.85 11.09 6.88
C ARG A 40 -13.48 12.55 7.12
N GLN A 41 -14.13 13.49 6.44
CA GLN A 41 -13.84 14.92 6.59
C GLN A 41 -14.09 15.40 8.03
N LEU A 42 -15.18 14.94 8.65
CA LEU A 42 -15.48 15.21 10.06
C LEU A 42 -14.33 14.77 10.97
N MET A 43 -13.89 13.51 10.84
CA MET A 43 -12.82 12.95 11.67
C MET A 43 -11.47 13.64 11.45
N LEU A 44 -11.17 14.06 10.22
CA LEU A 44 -9.95 14.81 9.92
C LEU A 44 -9.97 16.21 10.51
N GLN A 45 -11.10 16.92 10.45
CA GLN A 45 -11.25 18.21 11.10
C GLN A 45 -11.06 18.10 12.61
N TRP A 46 -11.67 17.09 13.23
CA TRP A 46 -11.54 16.82 14.65
C TRP A 46 -10.08 16.48 15.05
N SER A 47 -9.42 15.60 14.29
CA SER A 47 -8.02 15.24 14.53
C SER A 47 -7.07 16.45 14.46
N ARG A 48 -7.28 17.35 13.49
CA ARG A 48 -6.47 18.56 13.32
C ARG A 48 -6.69 19.60 14.42
N GLN A 49 -7.86 19.63 15.04
CA GLN A 49 -8.12 20.51 16.19
C GLN A 49 -7.42 20.03 17.46
N ILE A 50 -7.32 18.70 17.63
CA ILE A 50 -6.67 18.10 18.81
C ILE A 50 -5.15 18.08 18.66
N SER A 51 -4.65 17.85 17.45
CA SER A 51 -3.21 17.84 17.20
C SER A 51 -2.68 19.26 17.11
N GLN A 52 -1.78 19.63 18.02
CA GLN A 52 -0.91 20.79 17.80
C GLN A 52 0.04 20.43 16.66
N PHE A 53 -0.31 20.84 15.45
CA PHE A 53 0.62 20.79 14.31
C PHE A 53 1.80 21.71 14.64
N SER A 54 2.89 21.14 15.16
CA SER A 54 4.20 21.77 15.06
C SER A 54 4.83 21.26 13.78
N SER A 55 5.46 22.16 13.02
CA SER A 55 6.35 21.73 11.94
C SER A 55 7.41 20.82 12.57
N TYR A 56 7.28 19.51 12.35
CA TYR A 56 8.16 18.51 12.92
C TYR A 56 9.58 18.78 12.42
N LEU A 57 10.40 19.42 13.25
CA LEU A 57 11.81 19.69 12.99
C LEU A 57 12.60 18.42 13.28
N MET A 58 12.53 17.44 12.38
CA MET A 58 13.53 16.38 12.39
C MET A 58 14.90 16.98 12.05
N PRO A 59 15.99 16.45 12.64
CA PRO A 59 17.31 16.63 12.07
C PRO A 59 17.24 16.32 10.58
N LYS A 60 17.83 17.18 9.73
CA LYS A 60 17.90 16.95 8.28
C LYS A 60 18.77 15.72 8.02
N ASN A 61 18.14 14.54 8.04
CA ASN A 61 18.73 13.28 7.66
C ASN A 61 17.81 12.69 6.59
N THR A 62 18.16 12.98 5.34
CA THR A 62 17.37 12.53 4.20
C THR A 62 18.25 12.05 3.07
N ILE A 63 17.76 11.03 2.37
CA ILE A 63 18.34 10.55 1.12
C ILE A 63 17.74 11.24 -0.11
N PHE A 64 16.70 12.06 0.07
CA PHE A 64 16.01 12.79 -1.00
C PHE A 64 16.39 14.28 -0.96
N THR A 65 17.64 14.60 -1.28
CA THR A 65 18.19 15.96 -1.15
C THR A 65 17.50 17.01 -2.02
N ASP A 66 16.99 16.59 -3.18
CA ASP A 66 16.37 17.48 -4.18
C ASP A 66 14.84 17.53 -4.05
N ALA A 67 14.27 16.87 -3.04
CA ALA A 67 12.83 16.88 -2.84
C ALA A 67 12.34 18.23 -2.29
N GLU A 68 11.23 18.70 -2.84
CA GLU A 68 10.54 19.91 -2.38
C GLU A 68 9.19 19.52 -1.72
N PRO A 69 9.14 19.27 -0.39
CA PRO A 69 7.96 18.74 0.28
C PRO A 69 6.67 19.54 0.03
N GLU A 70 6.76 20.86 -0.07
CA GLU A 70 5.61 21.72 -0.32
C GLU A 70 5.01 21.50 -1.72
N GLN A 71 5.86 21.45 -2.75
CA GLN A 71 5.43 21.21 -4.13
C GLN A 71 4.92 19.76 -4.32
N ILE A 72 5.56 18.79 -3.64
CA ILE A 72 5.09 17.40 -3.59
C ILE A 72 3.68 17.34 -3.01
N VAL A 73 3.44 18.00 -1.87
CA VAL A 73 2.13 18.00 -1.20
C VAL A 73 1.07 18.70 -2.04
N LYS A 74 1.42 19.78 -2.74
CA LYS A 74 0.52 20.45 -3.69
C LYS A 74 0.09 19.50 -4.80
N THR A 75 1.03 18.76 -5.37
CA THR A 75 0.77 17.74 -6.40
C THR A 75 -0.08 16.59 -5.85
N LEU A 76 0.24 16.05 -4.67
CA LEU A 76 -0.54 14.99 -4.00
C LEU A 76 -1.98 15.41 -3.76
N ARG A 77 -2.19 16.65 -3.29
CA ARG A 77 -3.55 17.17 -3.06
C ARG A 77 -4.33 17.28 -4.36
N HIS A 78 -3.71 17.71 -5.46
CA HIS A 78 -4.39 17.85 -6.75
C HIS A 78 -4.62 16.49 -7.46
N ASN A 79 -3.56 15.71 -7.64
CA ASN A 79 -3.56 14.50 -8.47
C ASN A 79 -3.89 13.21 -7.71
N GLY A 80 -3.66 13.19 -6.39
CA GLY A 80 -3.76 11.98 -5.57
C GLY A 80 -2.49 11.11 -5.58
N PHE A 81 -1.49 11.47 -6.40
CA PHE A 81 -0.19 10.84 -6.47
C PHE A 81 0.89 11.87 -6.84
N TYR A 82 2.15 11.52 -6.60
CA TYR A 82 3.33 12.27 -7.03
C TYR A 82 4.36 11.27 -7.55
N LEU A 83 5.04 11.64 -8.63
CA LEU A 83 6.17 10.90 -9.21
C LEU A 83 7.41 11.80 -9.09
N GLY A 84 8.57 11.22 -8.79
CA GLY A 84 9.84 11.97 -8.76
C GLY A 84 10.72 11.71 -7.52
N LEU A 85 10.20 11.02 -6.50
CA LEU A 85 11.05 10.53 -5.41
C LEU A 85 11.82 9.30 -5.91
N THR A 86 13.13 9.46 -6.10
CA THR A 86 14.02 8.41 -6.62
C THR A 86 14.97 7.97 -5.52
N LEU A 87 15.09 6.67 -5.30
CA LEU A 87 16.07 6.12 -4.37
C LEU A 87 17.49 6.26 -4.95
N PRO A 88 18.49 6.65 -4.14
CA PRO A 88 19.88 6.56 -4.56
C PRO A 88 20.27 5.12 -4.95
N PRO A 89 21.12 4.91 -5.97
CA PRO A 89 21.50 3.57 -6.43
C PRO A 89 22.03 2.66 -5.31
N ASN A 90 22.83 3.18 -4.39
CA ASN A 90 23.37 2.42 -3.27
C ASN A 90 22.27 1.92 -2.31
N ILE A 91 21.19 2.69 -2.12
CA ILE A 91 20.04 2.27 -1.31
C ILE A 91 19.26 1.17 -2.03
N VAL A 92 19.11 1.28 -3.35
CA VAL A 92 18.47 0.23 -4.16
C VAL A 92 19.27 -1.07 -4.09
N GLU A 93 20.59 -1.01 -4.30
CA GLU A 93 21.50 -2.15 -4.21
C GLU A 93 21.42 -2.84 -2.86
N GLU A 94 21.50 -2.09 -1.74
CA GLU A 94 21.40 -2.68 -0.40
C GLU A 94 20.06 -3.40 -0.17
N ILE A 95 18.95 -2.83 -0.63
CA ILE A 95 17.62 -3.45 -0.49
C ILE A 95 17.52 -4.71 -1.37
N LEU A 96 18.07 -4.68 -2.59
CA LEU A 96 18.08 -5.83 -3.49
C LEU A 96 18.95 -6.96 -2.94
N ASP A 97 20.12 -6.65 -2.40
CA ASP A 97 21.00 -7.64 -1.76
C ASP A 97 20.30 -8.31 -0.58
N PHE A 98 19.66 -7.51 0.29
CA PHE A 98 18.82 -8.03 1.37
C PHE A 98 17.72 -8.96 0.84
N ALA A 99 17.03 -8.55 -0.24
CA ALA A 99 15.96 -9.35 -0.84
C ALA A 99 16.48 -10.66 -1.43
N GLN A 100 17.66 -10.67 -2.05
CA GLN A 100 18.25 -11.88 -2.62
C GLN A 100 18.73 -12.86 -1.53
N GLN A 101 19.25 -12.35 -0.41
CA GLN A 101 19.84 -13.15 0.67
C GLN A 101 18.84 -13.55 1.77
N THR A 102 17.58 -13.11 1.67
CA THR A 102 16.54 -13.41 2.66
C THR A 102 15.41 -14.21 2.01
N PRO A 103 14.87 -15.26 2.67
CA PRO A 103 13.71 -15.96 2.15
C PRO A 103 12.48 -15.05 2.15
N CYS A 104 11.77 -15.02 1.03
CA CYS A 104 10.46 -14.37 0.90
C CYS A 104 9.33 -15.38 1.03
N TYR A 105 8.10 -14.90 1.23
CA TYR A 105 6.93 -15.73 1.48
C TYR A 105 5.91 -15.60 0.34
N GLY A 106 5.68 -16.72 -0.34
CA GLY A 106 4.78 -16.83 -1.49
C GLY A 106 3.34 -16.54 -1.13
N ASN A 107 2.70 -15.63 -1.86
CA ASN A 107 1.27 -15.28 -1.71
C ASN A 107 0.87 -14.96 -0.24
N ARG A 108 1.78 -14.34 0.54
CA ARG A 108 1.61 -14.07 1.98
C ARG A 108 1.36 -15.32 2.85
N ASN A 109 1.74 -16.50 2.36
CA ASN A 109 1.61 -17.76 3.10
C ASN A 109 2.90 -18.04 3.88
N SER A 110 2.82 -18.06 5.22
CA SER A 110 3.97 -18.32 6.10
C SER A 110 4.61 -19.69 5.91
N LYS A 111 3.89 -20.66 5.33
CA LYS A 111 4.41 -22.01 5.04
C LYS A 111 5.12 -22.12 3.69
N LEU A 112 5.03 -21.11 2.84
CA LEU A 112 5.63 -21.10 1.51
C LEU A 112 6.78 -20.08 1.46
N ASN A 113 7.89 -20.39 2.12
CA ASN A 113 9.09 -19.56 2.07
C ASN A 113 10.07 -20.06 1.00
N PHE A 114 10.78 -19.15 0.34
CA PHE A 114 11.79 -19.47 -0.68
C PHE A 114 12.70 -18.27 -0.93
N TYR A 115 13.95 -18.53 -1.34
CA TYR A 115 14.82 -17.48 -1.87
C TYR A 115 14.38 -17.10 -3.28
N TYR A 116 14.49 -15.82 -3.65
CA TYR A 116 14.07 -15.33 -4.97
C TYR A 116 14.66 -16.15 -6.12
N CYS A 117 15.94 -16.52 -6.05
CA CYS A 117 16.63 -17.34 -7.06
C CYS A 117 16.06 -18.77 -7.21
N GLU A 118 15.34 -19.28 -6.21
CA GLU A 118 14.72 -20.60 -6.24
C GLU A 118 13.26 -20.58 -6.70
N LYS A 119 12.70 -19.40 -7.02
CA LYS A 119 11.29 -19.21 -7.34
C LYS A 119 10.79 -20.20 -8.40
N ASP A 120 11.52 -20.42 -9.49
CA ASP A 120 11.09 -21.34 -10.57
C ASP A 120 11.13 -22.81 -10.17
N LYS A 121 12.08 -23.19 -9.30
CA LYS A 121 12.16 -24.54 -8.73
C LYS A 121 10.96 -24.79 -7.82
N ILE A 122 10.66 -23.86 -6.93
CA ILE A 122 9.53 -23.98 -5.99
C ILE A 122 8.19 -23.94 -6.73
N GLN A 123 8.06 -23.12 -7.76
CA GLN A 123 6.86 -23.06 -8.60
C GLN A 123 6.49 -24.43 -9.19
N LYS A 124 7.46 -25.26 -9.55
CA LYS A 124 7.21 -26.62 -10.08
C LYS A 124 6.72 -27.61 -9.01
N GLN A 125 6.96 -27.32 -7.73
CA GLN A 125 6.61 -28.19 -6.60
C GLN A 125 5.23 -27.85 -6.01
N VAL A 126 4.70 -26.67 -6.30
CA VAL A 126 3.42 -26.21 -5.76
C VAL A 126 2.32 -26.27 -6.82
N LEU A 127 1.12 -26.69 -6.40
CA LEU A 127 -0.05 -26.75 -7.28
C LEU A 127 -0.61 -25.35 -7.62
N SER A 128 -0.41 -24.37 -6.73
CA SER A 128 -0.90 -23.01 -6.94
C SER A 128 0.23 -22.09 -7.40
N PRO A 129 -0.02 -21.22 -8.40
CA PRO A 129 0.95 -20.25 -8.86
C PRO A 129 1.38 -19.32 -7.73
N ILE A 130 2.64 -18.89 -7.78
CA ILE A 130 3.24 -17.90 -6.88
C ILE A 130 3.19 -16.55 -7.60
N LEU A 131 2.27 -15.69 -7.16
CA LEU A 131 2.05 -14.37 -7.76
C LEU A 131 2.92 -13.30 -7.09
N THR A 132 3.25 -13.49 -5.82
CA THR A 132 4.01 -12.51 -5.03
C THR A 132 4.95 -13.19 -4.05
N GLY A 133 6.09 -12.59 -3.76
CA GLY A 133 7.00 -13.00 -2.67
C GLY A 133 7.19 -11.88 -1.67
N TYR A 134 6.60 -11.99 -0.47
CA TYR A 134 6.61 -10.93 0.55
C TYR A 134 7.73 -11.12 1.58
N TYR A 135 8.31 -10.03 2.03
CA TYR A 135 9.23 -10.00 3.17
C TYR A 135 8.54 -9.35 4.37
N PHE A 136 8.76 -9.90 5.56
CA PHE A 136 8.16 -9.40 6.79
C PHE A 136 9.23 -8.75 7.68
N ASN A 137 8.81 -7.74 8.46
CA ASN A 137 9.66 -7.04 9.43
C ASN A 137 10.94 -6.46 8.82
N THR A 138 10.89 -6.00 7.58
CA THR A 138 12.08 -5.64 6.80
C THR A 138 12.91 -4.52 7.41
N ALA A 139 12.30 -3.50 8.02
CA ALA A 139 13.04 -2.43 8.69
C ALA A 139 13.82 -2.89 9.94
N ILE A 140 13.54 -4.07 10.48
CA ILE A 140 14.35 -4.65 11.58
C ILE A 140 15.65 -5.22 11.03
N PHE A 141 15.63 -5.73 9.79
CA PHE A 141 16.70 -6.52 9.21
C PHE A 141 17.47 -5.83 8.07
N SER A 142 16.95 -4.71 7.54
CA SER A 142 17.60 -3.91 6.50
C SER A 142 17.77 -2.48 6.98
N GLN A 143 19.03 -2.01 6.98
CA GLN A 143 19.37 -0.66 7.41
C GLN A 143 18.82 0.37 6.42
N ALA A 144 18.93 0.14 5.11
CA ALA A 144 18.31 0.98 4.07
C ALA A 144 16.80 1.17 4.26
N ILE A 145 16.05 0.09 4.54
CA ILE A 145 14.61 0.19 4.78
C ILE A 145 14.30 0.92 6.09
N ASN A 146 15.12 0.71 7.13
CA ASN A 146 14.99 1.45 8.38
C ASN A 146 15.26 2.95 8.18
N GLN A 147 16.29 3.30 7.41
CA GLN A 147 16.62 4.67 7.04
C GLN A 147 15.45 5.33 6.30
N LEU A 148 14.84 4.64 5.34
CA LEU A 148 13.62 5.10 4.65
C LEU A 148 12.46 5.34 5.62
N ALA A 149 12.24 4.43 6.57
CA ALA A 149 11.17 4.56 7.55
C ALA A 149 11.35 5.77 8.50
N GLN A 150 12.58 6.29 8.60
CA GLN A 150 12.95 7.43 9.45
C GLN A 150 13.33 8.69 8.64
N ASP A 151 13.21 8.65 7.30
CA ASP A 151 13.67 9.73 6.43
C ASP A 151 12.90 11.04 6.69
N SER A 152 13.63 12.11 7.02
CA SER A 152 13.02 13.36 7.46
C SER A 152 12.11 14.01 6.40
N VAL A 153 12.43 13.85 5.11
CA VAL A 153 11.63 14.41 4.01
C VAL A 153 10.33 13.64 3.83
N LEU A 154 10.35 12.31 3.93
CA LEU A 154 9.11 11.51 3.86
C LEU A 154 8.16 11.86 5.02
N TRP A 155 8.71 12.02 6.22
CA TRP A 155 7.96 12.48 7.40
C TRP A 155 7.42 13.91 7.23
N GLU A 156 8.19 14.82 6.62
CA GLU A 156 7.74 16.18 6.33
C GLU A 156 6.58 16.20 5.32
N ILE A 157 6.70 15.43 4.22
CA ILE A 157 5.64 15.29 3.22
C ILE A 157 4.36 14.76 3.88
N ALA A 158 4.45 13.68 4.67
CA ALA A 158 3.29 13.10 5.36
C ALA A 158 2.65 14.09 6.34
N SER A 159 3.46 14.79 7.14
CA SER A 159 2.99 15.78 8.12
C SER A 159 2.25 16.94 7.44
N ARG A 160 2.83 17.51 6.36
CA ARG A 160 2.21 18.57 5.57
C ARG A 160 0.93 18.10 4.86
N TYR A 161 0.92 16.87 4.36
CA TYR A 161 -0.26 16.30 3.69
C TYR A 161 -1.42 16.05 4.65
N PHE A 162 -1.16 15.52 5.85
CA PHE A 162 -2.18 15.24 6.86
C PHE A 162 -2.61 16.47 7.68
N GLN A 163 -1.71 17.45 7.83
CA GLN A 163 -1.85 18.62 8.72
C GLN A 163 -1.99 18.21 10.20
N THR A 164 -1.33 17.12 10.58
CA THR A 164 -1.28 16.56 11.93
C THR A 164 -0.01 15.73 12.06
N GLN A 165 0.35 15.31 13.27
CA GLN A 165 1.48 14.41 13.46
C GLN A 165 1.20 13.05 12.80
N PRO A 166 1.97 12.65 11.77
CA PRO A 166 1.80 11.35 11.14
C PRO A 166 2.24 10.23 12.09
N LYS A 167 1.73 9.03 11.84
CA LYS A 167 2.21 7.81 12.49
C LYS A 167 2.63 6.82 11.41
N HIS A 168 3.86 6.34 11.48
CA HIS A 168 4.31 5.28 10.61
C HIS A 168 3.64 3.95 11.01
N ILE A 169 2.95 3.32 10.07
CA ILE A 169 2.15 2.10 10.30
C ILE A 169 2.86 0.81 9.87
N GLY A 170 3.87 0.90 8.99
CA GLY A 170 4.64 -0.25 8.55
C GLY A 170 5.25 -0.10 7.16
N ASN A 171 6.21 -0.97 6.89
CA ASN A 171 6.90 -1.09 5.61
C ASN A 171 6.53 -2.41 4.94
N GLN A 172 6.55 -2.43 3.61
CA GLN A 172 6.36 -3.65 2.83
C GLN A 172 7.39 -3.73 1.73
N LEU A 173 7.97 -4.91 1.55
CA LEU A 173 8.84 -5.28 0.43
C LEU A 173 8.27 -6.55 -0.17
N TRP A 174 8.10 -6.58 -1.48
CA TRP A 174 7.64 -7.78 -2.17
C TRP A 174 8.05 -7.81 -3.64
N TRP A 175 8.16 -9.02 -4.16
CA TRP A 175 8.18 -9.29 -5.58
C TRP A 175 6.76 -9.43 -6.12
N SER A 176 6.50 -8.87 -7.31
CA SER A 176 5.33 -9.17 -8.13
C SER A 176 5.77 -9.98 -9.34
N PHE A 177 5.20 -11.16 -9.54
CA PHE A 177 5.59 -12.05 -10.62
C PHE A 177 4.56 -12.02 -11.74
N ALA A 178 5.04 -11.88 -12.99
CA ALA A 178 4.21 -12.03 -14.17
C ALA A 178 3.78 -13.50 -14.33
N VAL A 179 2.56 -13.82 -13.91
CA VAL A 179 1.97 -15.16 -14.02
C VAL A 179 0.58 -15.05 -14.64
N ASN A 180 0.32 -15.84 -15.68
CA ASN A 180 -1.01 -15.89 -16.25
C ASN A 180 -1.93 -16.73 -15.37
N VAL A 181 -2.84 -16.06 -14.67
CA VAL A 181 -3.79 -16.68 -13.74
C VAL A 181 -5.22 -16.23 -14.02
N GLU A 182 -6.17 -17.04 -13.57
CA GLU A 182 -7.60 -16.71 -13.57
C GLU A 182 -7.90 -15.44 -12.76
N SER A 183 -9.01 -14.78 -13.10
CA SER A 183 -9.43 -13.49 -12.53
C SER A 183 -9.56 -13.49 -11.00
N GLU A 184 -9.98 -14.61 -10.39
CA GLU A 184 -10.09 -14.74 -8.93
C GLU A 184 -8.72 -14.61 -8.25
N LYS A 185 -7.67 -15.23 -8.80
CA LYS A 185 -6.31 -15.14 -8.26
C LYS A 185 -5.72 -13.74 -8.48
N ARG A 186 -6.02 -13.10 -9.61
CA ARG A 186 -5.66 -11.68 -9.85
C ARG A 186 -6.30 -10.76 -8.81
N TYR A 187 -7.57 -10.97 -8.50
CA TYR A 187 -8.27 -10.23 -7.45
C TYR A 187 -7.63 -10.43 -6.08
N GLN A 188 -7.32 -11.68 -5.71
CA GLN A 188 -6.66 -12.00 -4.43
C GLN A 188 -5.27 -11.37 -4.32
N ALA A 189 -4.55 -11.21 -5.43
CA ALA A 189 -3.29 -10.49 -5.51
C ALA A 189 -3.45 -8.97 -5.64
N ALA A 190 -4.65 -8.42 -5.44
CA ALA A 190 -4.95 -6.99 -5.51
C ALA A 190 -4.65 -6.35 -6.88
N GLN A 191 -4.75 -7.12 -7.97
CA GLN A 191 -4.48 -6.66 -9.34
C GLN A 191 -5.72 -6.07 -10.06
N PHE A 192 -6.81 -5.84 -9.32
CA PHE A 192 -7.99 -5.10 -9.81
C PHE A 192 -7.91 -3.68 -9.26
N PHE A 193 -8.55 -2.71 -9.91
CA PHE A 193 -8.69 -1.37 -9.34
C PHE A 193 -9.40 -1.44 -7.99
N HIS A 194 -8.77 -0.89 -6.97
CA HIS A 194 -9.32 -0.81 -5.62
C HIS A 194 -8.82 0.47 -4.97
N TYR A 195 -9.35 0.76 -3.79
CA TYR A 195 -8.78 1.78 -2.92
C TYR A 195 -8.54 1.18 -1.55
N ASP A 196 -7.44 1.58 -0.95
CA ASP A 196 -7.11 1.17 0.40
C ASP A 196 -7.85 2.02 1.44
N LEU A 197 -8.09 1.41 2.59
CA LEU A 197 -8.76 2.04 3.72
C LEU A 197 -8.03 1.64 5.00
N ASP A 198 -6.77 2.05 5.06
CA ASP A 198 -5.87 1.76 6.18
C ASP A 198 -6.18 2.68 7.39
N ASP A 199 -6.60 3.92 7.14
CA ASP A 199 -7.11 4.89 8.12
C ASP A 199 -8.03 5.93 7.45
N PHE A 200 -8.57 6.89 8.21
CA PHE A 200 -9.31 8.05 7.68
C PHE A 200 -8.49 8.87 6.68
N GLN A 201 -7.18 8.97 6.90
CA GLN A 201 -6.23 9.52 5.93
C GLN A 201 -4.90 8.80 6.10
N PHE A 202 -4.33 8.34 5.00
CA PHE A 202 -3.03 7.69 4.96
C PHE A 202 -2.29 8.08 3.67
N LEU A 203 -0.99 7.82 3.63
CA LEU A 203 -0.12 8.09 2.50
C LEU A 203 0.84 6.90 2.38
N LYS A 204 1.09 6.45 1.14
CA LYS A 204 2.04 5.37 0.84
C LYS A 204 3.13 5.92 -0.05
N PHE A 205 4.36 5.54 0.25
CA PHE A 205 5.52 5.77 -0.61
C PHE A 205 5.86 4.44 -1.27
N PHE A 206 5.74 4.39 -2.59
CA PHE A 206 6.09 3.21 -3.39
C PHE A 206 7.37 3.51 -4.17
N PHE A 207 8.35 2.61 -4.04
CA PHE A 207 9.60 2.70 -4.78
C PHE A 207 9.76 1.42 -5.60
N TYR A 208 10.10 1.57 -6.88
CA TYR A 208 10.55 0.45 -7.69
C TYR A 208 12.02 0.17 -7.39
N LEU A 209 12.35 -1.10 -7.22
CA LEU A 209 13.73 -1.56 -6.98
C LEU A 209 14.35 -2.21 -8.22
N THR A 210 13.54 -2.49 -9.24
CA THR A 210 13.96 -2.93 -10.56
C THR A 210 13.34 -2.00 -11.59
N ASP A 211 13.86 -2.03 -12.81
CA ASP A 211 13.22 -1.33 -13.92
C ASP A 211 11.80 -1.86 -14.13
N VAL A 212 10.85 -0.92 -14.33
CA VAL A 212 9.44 -1.21 -14.53
C VAL A 212 8.90 -0.37 -15.68
N ASP A 213 8.26 -1.04 -16.63
CA ASP A 213 7.60 -0.44 -17.78
C ASP A 213 6.08 -0.70 -17.79
N GLN A 214 5.43 -0.35 -18.90
CA GLN A 214 3.98 -0.51 -19.08
C GLN A 214 3.53 -1.98 -19.13
N THR A 215 4.44 -2.91 -19.39
CA THR A 215 4.18 -4.34 -19.56
C THR A 215 4.65 -5.18 -18.37
N SER A 216 5.52 -4.64 -17.51
CA SER A 216 6.09 -5.33 -16.37
C SER A 216 5.30 -5.17 -15.07
N GLY A 217 4.03 -4.77 -15.15
CA GLY A 217 3.15 -4.64 -13.98
C GLY A 217 3.34 -3.33 -13.20
N SER A 218 3.55 -2.21 -13.91
CA SER A 218 3.53 -0.88 -13.31
C SER A 218 2.25 -0.58 -12.53
N HIS A 219 2.39 0.19 -11.47
CA HIS A 219 1.27 0.69 -10.67
C HIS A 219 0.43 1.66 -11.49
N VAL A 220 -0.86 1.38 -11.61
CA VAL A 220 -1.84 2.19 -12.34
C VAL A 220 -2.77 2.88 -11.34
N VAL A 221 -2.96 4.18 -11.51
CA VAL A 221 -3.82 5.01 -10.64
C VAL A 221 -4.81 5.81 -11.46
N VAL A 222 -5.97 6.09 -10.87
CA VAL A 222 -6.96 7.02 -11.43
C VAL A 222 -6.72 8.39 -10.81
N GLN A 223 -6.20 9.33 -11.60
CA GLN A 223 -5.89 10.70 -11.16
C GLN A 223 -7.12 11.39 -10.53
N GLY A 224 -6.95 12.00 -9.37
CA GLY A 224 -8.01 12.74 -8.66
C GLY A 224 -9.08 11.88 -7.97
N SER A 225 -9.01 10.55 -8.10
CA SER A 225 -10.02 9.63 -7.55
C SER A 225 -10.09 9.60 -6.01
N HIS A 226 -9.05 10.11 -5.33
CA HIS A 226 -9.02 10.28 -3.88
C HIS A 226 -10.04 11.32 -3.38
N GLN A 227 -10.35 12.33 -4.21
CA GLN A 227 -11.31 13.40 -3.89
C GLN A 227 -12.69 13.15 -4.48
N ARG A 228 -12.76 12.63 -5.72
CA ARG A 228 -14.00 12.51 -6.49
C ARG A 228 -14.47 11.06 -6.59
N LYS A 229 -14.55 10.38 -5.44
CA LYS A 229 -14.99 8.98 -5.42
C LYS A 229 -16.51 8.87 -5.56
N PRO A 230 -17.02 8.19 -6.60
CA PRO A 230 -18.46 7.98 -6.75
C PRO A 230 -19.07 7.32 -5.52
N PHE A 231 -20.29 7.72 -5.18
CA PHE A 231 -20.98 7.20 -4.01
C PHE A 231 -21.14 5.66 -4.04
N VAL A 232 -21.37 5.09 -5.22
CA VAL A 232 -21.44 3.62 -5.40
C VAL A 232 -20.13 2.91 -5.03
N HIS A 233 -18.98 3.55 -5.23
CA HIS A 233 -17.67 3.01 -4.83
C HIS A 233 -17.44 3.14 -3.32
N GLN A 234 -18.06 4.12 -2.65
CA GLN A 234 -18.04 4.25 -1.19
C GLN A 234 -18.93 3.17 -0.53
N LEU A 235 -20.05 2.80 -1.16
CA LEU A 235 -20.94 1.75 -0.68
C LEU A 235 -20.35 0.35 -0.84
N ARG A 236 -19.70 0.07 -1.98
CA ARG A 236 -19.25 -1.27 -2.38
C ARG A 236 -17.73 -1.36 -2.38
N ARG A 237 -17.13 -1.75 -1.24
CA ARG A 237 -15.70 -2.05 -1.18
C ARG A 237 -15.40 -3.37 -1.91
N ARG A 238 -14.88 -3.29 -3.13
CA ARG A 238 -14.41 -4.43 -3.94
C ARG A 238 -13.37 -3.95 -4.97
N GLY A 239 -12.73 -4.91 -5.62
CA GLY A 239 -12.02 -4.69 -6.87
C GLY A 239 -12.98 -4.40 -8.04
N TYR A 240 -12.51 -3.55 -8.95
CA TYR A 240 -13.16 -3.10 -10.17
C TYR A 240 -12.29 -3.43 -11.38
N THR A 241 -12.91 -3.80 -12.51
CA THR A 241 -12.19 -4.02 -13.76
C THR A 241 -11.90 -2.70 -14.47
N ASP A 242 -10.99 -2.70 -15.44
CA ASP A 242 -10.66 -1.53 -16.26
C ASP A 242 -11.92 -0.92 -16.89
N TYR A 243 -12.75 -1.75 -17.53
CA TYR A 243 -14.03 -1.35 -18.12
C TYR A 243 -15.00 -0.68 -17.13
N GLU A 244 -14.99 -1.07 -15.85
CA GLU A 244 -15.87 -0.45 -14.86
C GLU A 244 -15.37 0.94 -14.49
N ILE A 245 -14.05 1.12 -14.37
CA ILE A 245 -13.41 2.39 -14.06
C ILE A 245 -13.50 3.37 -15.23
N GLU A 246 -13.29 2.92 -16.47
CA GLU A 246 -13.38 3.76 -17.67
C GLU A 246 -14.77 4.37 -17.89
N LYS A 247 -15.81 3.76 -17.30
CA LYS A 247 -17.21 4.21 -17.41
C LYS A 247 -17.69 5.12 -16.28
N THR A 248 -16.81 5.44 -15.34
CA THR A 248 -17.14 6.14 -14.11
C THR A 248 -16.86 7.62 -14.20
#